data_AF-A0A1D3D1I3-F1
#
_entry.id   AF-A0A1D3D1I3-F1
#
_cell.length_a   1.000
_cell.length_b   1.000
_cell.length_c   1.000
_cell.angle_alpha   90.00
_cell.angle_beta   90.00
_cell.angle_gamma   90.00
#
_symmetry.space_group_name_H-M   'P 1'
#
loop_
_entity.id
_entity.type
_entity.pdbx_description
1 polymer ?
#
loop_
_entity_poly.entity_id
_entity_poly.type
_entity_poly.pdbx_seq_one_letter_code
_entity_poly.pdbx_strand_id
1 'polypeptide(L)'
;MPSRTEGSALHAKQQSGSDLPSEAPELRSDMQSERSSGAKTESSDTEAAADVTRRHGPLVLIVTGMAGSGKSTLVKAMDTQLRSEGKRVYIVNLDPAVSLLPFSPNVDIRDSVEYKRVMQHYKLGPNGAIMTALNLFATKFGSLLHLLQQRSSSTDVVLIDTPGQIEVFTWSASGALMTEALATTFPTALVYAVDACRSKSPNTLLSNMVHACSVLYRHKLPFLAAFTKVDAEDPALPLQWMMDYDAFQEALLADDRYMGSLGRSTALALCGFYETIETICVSSVTLQVRHVTYSRERGEGRQGPRGGALLSDNCECSSSSNYPTAWRGVQRRTVATGTFACRHTFRA
;
A
#
# COMPACT_ATOMS: atom_id res chain seq x y z
N MET A 1 39.57 49.67 19.81
CA MET A 1 41.04 49.63 19.62
C MET A 1 41.57 48.34 20.24
N PRO A 2 42.43 47.58 19.55
CA PRO A 2 42.32 46.12 19.45
C PRO A 2 43.58 45.33 19.87
N SER A 3 43.47 43.99 19.99
CA SER A 3 44.53 43.01 19.67
C SER A 3 43.91 41.60 19.72
N ARG A 4 43.56 40.92 18.62
CA ARG A 4 44.40 40.16 17.65
C ARG A 4 45.54 39.36 18.31
N THR A 5 45.47 38.03 18.20
CA THR A 5 46.37 37.24 17.32
C THR A 5 45.91 35.79 17.13
N GLU A 6 45.85 35.38 15.85
CA GLU A 6 45.94 34.00 15.35
C GLU A 6 47.37 33.47 15.48
N GLY A 7 47.58 32.16 15.38
CA GLY A 7 48.93 31.61 15.21
C GLY A 7 49.03 30.09 15.22
N SER A 8 48.94 29.51 14.03
CA SER A 8 49.23 28.11 13.70
C SER A 8 50.74 27.81 13.67
N ALA A 9 51.07 26.50 13.80
CA ALA A 9 52.14 25.75 13.13
C ALA A 9 53.51 25.46 13.82
N LEU A 10 53.73 24.14 14.02
CA LEU A 10 54.80 23.28 13.44
C LEU A 10 56.07 22.86 14.23
N HIS A 11 56.40 21.56 14.03
CA HIS A 11 57.67 20.81 14.21
C HIS A 11 58.02 20.31 15.63
N ALA A 12 58.54 19.09 15.88
CA ALA A 12 58.89 17.91 15.09
C ALA A 12 59.23 16.74 16.05
N LYS A 13 59.05 15.47 15.65
CA LYS A 13 60.11 14.43 15.59
C LYS A 13 59.56 13.01 15.38
N GLN A 14 60.14 12.35 14.38
CA GLN A 14 60.07 10.93 14.06
C GLN A 14 60.97 10.10 14.99
N GLN A 15 60.53 8.87 15.27
CA GLN A 15 61.29 7.61 15.47
C GLN A 15 60.30 6.55 16.02
N SER A 16 60.32 5.25 15.76
CA SER A 16 60.83 4.37 14.69
C SER A 16 60.40 2.95 15.09
N GLY A 17 59.88 2.14 14.15
CA GLY A 17 59.90 0.67 14.19
C GLY A 17 58.82 -0.07 14.99
N SER A 18 57.91 -0.79 14.31
CA SER A 18 58.00 -2.25 14.11
C SER A 18 56.74 -2.81 13.42
N ASP A 19 56.97 -3.36 12.22
CA ASP A 19 56.49 -4.64 11.68
C ASP A 19 54.98 -4.91 11.49
N LEU A 20 54.54 -4.72 10.24
CA LEU A 20 53.41 -5.41 9.63
C LEU A 20 53.95 -6.28 8.47
N PRO A 21 53.64 -7.59 8.39
CA PRO A 21 53.99 -8.37 7.22
C PRO A 21 52.98 -8.16 6.09
N SER A 22 53.51 -7.71 4.95
CA SER A 22 52.89 -7.80 3.64
C SER A 22 53.09 -9.20 3.07
N GLU A 23 52.03 -9.86 2.61
CA GLU A 23 52.03 -10.69 1.40
C GLU A 23 50.60 -11.24 1.18
N ALA A 24 49.98 -10.80 0.09
CA ALA A 24 48.75 -11.38 -0.44
C ALA A 24 49.13 -12.40 -1.53
N PRO A 25 48.63 -13.65 -1.49
CA PRO A 25 48.84 -14.58 -2.59
C PRO A 25 47.85 -14.31 -3.72
N GLU A 26 48.38 -14.12 -4.93
CA GLU A 26 47.63 -14.15 -6.19
C GLU A 26 47.06 -15.55 -6.43
N LEU A 27 45.75 -15.64 -6.69
CA LEU A 27 45.09 -16.84 -7.21
C LEU A 27 44.29 -16.44 -8.45
N ARG A 28 44.90 -16.64 -9.62
CA ARG A 28 44.22 -16.70 -10.91
C ARG A 28 44.08 -18.15 -11.36
N SER A 29 42.90 -18.41 -11.93
CA SER A 29 42.51 -19.47 -12.86
C SER A 29 42.68 -20.92 -12.42
N ASP A 30 41.58 -21.52 -11.96
CA ASP A 30 41.16 -22.87 -12.33
C ASP A 30 39.67 -23.07 -11.99
N MET A 31 38.77 -22.57 -12.84
CA MET A 31 37.35 -22.96 -12.86
C MET A 31 36.80 -22.82 -14.29
N GLN A 32 37.28 -23.67 -15.20
CA GLN A 32 36.62 -23.94 -16.47
C GLN A 32 36.66 -25.44 -16.80
N SER A 33 35.82 -26.21 -16.12
CA SER A 33 35.13 -27.37 -16.68
C SER A 33 33.98 -27.71 -15.72
N GLU A 34 32.84 -28.17 -16.23
CA GLU A 34 31.60 -28.52 -15.50
C GLU A 34 30.53 -27.42 -15.29
N ARG A 35 30.35 -26.51 -16.25
CA ARG A 35 29.04 -25.82 -16.42
C ARG A 35 28.55 -25.85 -17.86
N SER A 36 27.98 -26.99 -18.25
CA SER A 36 27.03 -27.07 -19.37
C SER A 36 26.27 -28.40 -19.22
N SER A 37 25.18 -28.46 -18.45
CA SER A 37 23.87 -28.62 -19.10
C SER A 37 22.65 -28.40 -18.18
N GLY A 38 22.78 -27.98 -16.91
CA GLY A 38 21.65 -27.98 -15.96
C GLY A 38 20.87 -26.67 -15.74
N ALA A 39 21.41 -25.50 -16.08
CA ALA A 39 20.91 -24.23 -15.53
C ALA A 39 19.89 -23.44 -16.38
N LYS A 40 19.45 -23.97 -17.53
CA LYS A 40 18.52 -23.26 -18.44
C LYS A 40 17.06 -23.71 -18.33
N THR A 41 16.77 -24.82 -17.66
CA THR A 41 15.43 -25.40 -17.60
C THR A 41 14.66 -24.98 -16.34
N GLU A 42 15.34 -24.79 -15.20
CA GLU A 42 14.67 -24.44 -13.93
C GLU A 42 14.13 -23.00 -13.88
N SER A 43 14.78 -22.04 -14.56
CA SER A 43 14.33 -20.64 -14.55
C SER A 43 13.08 -20.41 -15.42
N SER A 44 12.92 -21.13 -16.52
CA SER A 44 11.73 -21.03 -17.37
C SER A 44 10.49 -21.65 -16.72
N ASP A 45 10.67 -22.77 -16.03
CA ASP A 45 9.56 -23.49 -15.38
C ASP A 45 9.04 -22.74 -14.14
N THR A 46 9.95 -22.05 -13.43
CA THR A 46 9.60 -21.20 -12.28
C THR A 46 8.84 -19.95 -12.70
N GLU A 47 9.25 -19.29 -13.80
CA GLU A 47 8.57 -18.10 -14.33
C GLU A 47 7.17 -18.44 -14.88
N ALA A 48 7.03 -19.59 -15.55
CA ALA A 48 5.75 -20.08 -16.05
C ALA A 48 4.78 -20.44 -14.89
N ALA A 49 5.27 -21.11 -13.84
CA ALA A 49 4.48 -21.40 -12.65
C ALA A 49 4.05 -20.12 -11.90
N ALA A 50 4.95 -19.12 -11.82
CA ALA A 50 4.63 -17.82 -11.25
C ALA A 50 3.59 -17.06 -12.10
N ASP A 51 3.65 -17.14 -13.43
CA ASP A 51 2.66 -16.50 -14.32
C ASP A 51 1.27 -17.14 -14.23
N VAL A 52 1.19 -18.47 -14.08
CA VAL A 52 -0.07 -19.19 -13.82
C VAL A 52 -0.67 -18.76 -12.47
N THR A 53 0.17 -18.67 -11.44
CA THR A 53 -0.24 -18.23 -10.10
C THR A 53 -0.67 -16.76 -10.08
N ARG A 54 -0.03 -15.89 -10.87
CA ARG A 54 -0.47 -14.50 -11.06
C ARG A 54 -1.85 -14.37 -11.69
N ARG A 55 -2.27 -15.33 -12.53
CA ARG A 55 -3.58 -15.29 -13.19
C ARG A 55 -4.69 -16.02 -12.45
N HIS A 56 -4.36 -17.09 -11.73
CA HIS A 56 -5.34 -18.00 -11.13
C HIS A 56 -5.14 -18.24 -9.62
N GLY A 57 -4.09 -17.66 -9.03
CA GLY A 57 -3.81 -17.75 -7.60
C GLY A 57 -4.73 -16.87 -6.75
N PRO A 58 -4.58 -16.95 -5.42
CA PRO A 58 -5.39 -16.17 -4.49
C PRO A 58 -5.19 -14.67 -4.70
N LEU A 59 -6.28 -13.90 -4.56
CA LEU A 59 -6.22 -12.44 -4.58
C LEU A 59 -5.58 -11.94 -3.28
N VAL A 60 -4.46 -11.22 -3.38
CA VAL A 60 -3.80 -10.60 -2.23
C VAL A 60 -4.29 -9.16 -2.09
N LEU A 61 -4.83 -8.83 -0.92
CA LEU A 61 -5.31 -7.49 -0.57
C LEU A 61 -4.46 -6.95 0.57
N ILE A 62 -3.63 -5.95 0.26
CA ILE A 62 -2.79 -5.27 1.24
C ILE A 62 -3.54 -4.04 1.74
N VAL A 63 -3.95 -4.08 3.01
CA VAL A 63 -4.71 -2.99 3.64
C VAL A 63 -3.74 -1.98 4.22
N THR A 64 -3.75 -0.77 3.67
CA THR A 64 -2.91 0.37 4.06
C THR A 64 -3.78 1.57 4.41
N GLY A 65 -3.19 2.60 5.01
CA GLY A 65 -3.92 3.81 5.42
C GLY A 65 -3.33 4.42 6.68
N MET A 66 -3.72 5.66 6.99
CA MET A 66 -3.20 6.38 8.16
C MET A 66 -3.50 5.66 9.49
N ALA A 67 -2.75 6.00 10.54
CA ALA A 67 -3.05 5.52 11.88
C ALA A 67 -4.46 5.95 12.30
N GLY A 68 -5.24 5.01 12.84
CA GLY A 68 -6.61 5.26 13.25
C GLY A 68 -7.66 5.20 12.14
N SER A 69 -7.30 4.96 10.88
CA SER A 69 -8.28 4.80 9.78
C SER A 69 -9.03 3.46 9.80
N GLY A 70 -8.79 2.60 10.80
CA GLY A 70 -9.55 1.36 10.97
C GLY A 70 -9.07 0.17 10.13
N LYS A 71 -7.79 0.13 9.71
CA LYS A 71 -7.19 -0.98 8.95
C LYS A 71 -7.50 -2.38 9.50
N SER A 72 -7.13 -2.66 10.75
CA SER A 72 -7.36 -3.98 11.36
C SER A 72 -8.84 -4.32 11.51
N THR A 73 -9.69 -3.32 11.78
CA THR A 73 -11.15 -3.52 11.83
C THR A 73 -11.72 -3.78 10.44
N LEU A 74 -11.21 -3.12 9.40
CA LEU A 74 -11.56 -3.37 8.01
C LEU A 74 -11.14 -4.79 7.58
N VAL A 75 -9.93 -5.24 7.93
CA VAL A 75 -9.47 -6.62 7.68
C VAL A 75 -10.43 -7.64 8.31
N LYS A 76 -10.86 -7.42 9.57
CA LYS A 76 -11.86 -8.27 10.22
C LYS A 76 -13.19 -8.29 9.48
N ALA A 77 -13.69 -7.11 9.08
CA ALA A 77 -14.96 -7.00 8.37
C ALA A 77 -14.90 -7.72 7.01
N MET A 78 -13.80 -7.54 6.28
CA MET A 78 -13.53 -8.23 5.03
C MET A 78 -13.46 -9.76 5.22
N ASP A 79 -12.75 -10.25 6.24
CA ASP A 79 -12.69 -11.68 6.56
C ASP A 79 -14.09 -12.25 6.83
N THR A 80 -14.87 -11.57 7.67
CA THR A 80 -16.23 -11.98 8.04
C THR A 80 -17.11 -12.08 6.80
N GLN A 81 -17.10 -11.05 5.96
CA GLN A 81 -17.91 -10.99 4.75
C GLN A 81 -17.48 -12.05 3.74
N LEU A 82 -16.19 -12.15 3.43
CA LEU A 82 -15.67 -13.13 2.46
C LEU A 82 -15.95 -14.57 2.89
N ARG A 83 -15.79 -14.89 4.18
CA ARG A 83 -16.15 -16.20 4.71
C ARG A 83 -17.65 -16.48 4.62
N SER A 84 -18.50 -15.47 4.85
CA SER A 84 -19.96 -15.62 4.69
C SER A 84 -20.36 -15.95 3.23
N GLU A 85 -19.56 -15.49 2.26
CA GLU A 85 -19.70 -15.81 0.83
C GLU A 85 -19.04 -17.15 0.45
N GLY A 86 -18.58 -17.94 1.43
CA GLY A 86 -17.95 -19.23 1.21
C GLY A 86 -16.50 -19.16 0.72
N LYS A 87 -15.84 -17.99 0.80
CA LYS A 87 -14.42 -17.84 0.43
C LYS A 87 -13.49 -18.34 1.53
N ARG A 88 -12.40 -18.97 1.11
CA ARG A 88 -11.31 -19.39 2.00
C ARG A 88 -10.31 -18.25 2.12
N VAL A 89 -10.33 -17.59 3.28
CA VAL A 89 -9.51 -16.41 3.58
C VAL A 89 -8.29 -16.80 4.40
N TYR A 90 -7.13 -16.26 4.02
CA TYR A 90 -5.86 -16.38 4.74
C TYR A 90 -5.40 -14.99 5.21
N ILE A 91 -5.13 -14.81 6.50
CA ILE A 91 -4.84 -13.50 7.08
C ILE A 91 -3.38 -13.44 7.53
N VAL A 92 -2.69 -12.36 7.15
CA VAL A 92 -1.32 -12.05 7.57
C VAL A 92 -1.32 -10.73 8.33
N ASN A 93 -0.85 -10.72 9.58
CA ASN A 93 -0.59 -9.50 10.33
C ASN A 93 0.88 -9.10 10.21
N LEU A 94 1.13 -7.87 9.73
CA LEU A 94 2.45 -7.26 9.66
C LEU A 94 2.64 -6.10 10.65
N ASP A 95 1.68 -5.80 11.52
CA ASP A 95 1.85 -4.79 12.58
C ASP A 95 2.48 -5.43 13.84
N PRO A 96 3.75 -5.10 14.17
CA PRO A 96 4.40 -5.62 15.38
C PRO A 96 3.98 -4.88 16.66
N ALA A 97 3.41 -3.67 16.55
CA ALA A 97 3.09 -2.81 17.68
C ALA A 97 1.63 -2.98 18.18
N VAL A 98 0.81 -3.75 17.46
CA VAL A 98 -0.58 -4.03 17.86
C VAL A 98 -0.64 -4.90 19.12
N SER A 99 -1.40 -4.45 20.11
CA SER A 99 -1.60 -5.17 21.38
C SER A 99 -2.64 -6.28 21.24
N LEU A 100 -3.83 -5.93 20.75
CA LEU A 100 -4.96 -6.84 20.59
C LEU A 100 -5.43 -6.83 19.14
N LEU A 101 -5.35 -7.99 18.48
CA LEU A 101 -5.93 -8.18 17.15
C LEU A 101 -7.42 -8.56 17.30
N PRO A 102 -8.31 -7.95 16.49
CA PRO A 102 -9.73 -8.26 16.56
C PRO A 102 -10.11 -9.52 15.74
N PHE A 103 -9.12 -10.18 15.14
CA PHE A 103 -9.18 -11.40 14.33
C PHE A 103 -8.00 -12.34 14.68
N SER A 104 -8.08 -13.60 14.25
CA SER A 104 -7.00 -14.58 14.42
C SER A 104 -6.17 -14.68 13.13
N PRO A 105 -4.96 -14.08 13.06
CA PRO A 105 -4.13 -14.18 11.87
C PRO A 105 -3.61 -15.62 11.67
N ASN A 106 -3.42 -16.01 10.42
CA ASN A 106 -2.72 -17.26 10.08
C ASN A 106 -1.20 -17.12 10.19
N VAL A 107 -0.69 -15.91 9.93
CA VAL A 107 0.71 -15.54 10.12
C VAL A 107 0.76 -14.22 10.86
N ASP A 108 1.48 -14.18 11.97
CA ASP A 108 1.67 -12.97 12.77
C ASP A 108 3.16 -12.63 12.86
N ILE A 109 3.52 -11.40 12.47
CA ILE A 109 4.90 -10.89 12.63
C ILE A 109 5.38 -10.98 14.09
N ARG A 110 4.47 -10.88 15.06
CA ARG A 110 4.77 -10.93 16.50
C ARG A 110 5.31 -12.27 16.96
N ASP A 111 5.04 -13.35 16.24
CA ASP A 111 5.59 -14.69 16.52
C ASP A 111 7.08 -14.79 16.13
N SER A 112 7.50 -13.97 15.16
CA SER A 112 8.87 -13.95 14.64
C SER A 112 9.74 -12.88 15.28
N VAL A 113 9.15 -11.76 15.67
CA VAL A 113 9.88 -10.59 16.18
C VAL A 113 9.13 -9.99 17.38
N GLU A 114 9.77 -10.02 18.54
CA GLU A 114 9.19 -9.44 19.75
C GLU A 114 9.49 -7.93 19.81
N TYR A 115 8.47 -7.12 19.48
CA TYR A 115 8.56 -5.66 19.39
C TYR A 115 9.22 -4.99 20.60
N LYS A 116 8.82 -5.40 21.83
CA LYS A 116 9.37 -4.83 23.07
C LYS A 116 10.86 -5.14 23.24
N ARG A 117 11.32 -6.34 22.86
CA ARG A 117 12.75 -6.69 22.89
C ARG A 117 13.54 -5.89 21.86
N VAL A 118 12.98 -5.67 20.67
CA VAL A 118 13.63 -4.83 19.64
C VAL A 118 13.85 -3.41 20.16
N MET A 119 12.84 -2.80 20.79
CA MET A 119 12.98 -1.47 21.40
C MET A 119 14.11 -1.43 22.44
N GLN A 120 14.16 -2.41 23.34
CA GLN A 120 15.15 -2.44 24.43
C GLN A 120 16.56 -2.74 23.94
N HIS A 121 16.72 -3.76 23.10
CA HIS A 121 18.03 -4.22 22.63
C HIS A 121 18.71 -3.19 21.73
N TYR A 122 17.96 -2.60 20.79
CA TYR A 122 18.49 -1.60 19.85
C TYR A 122 18.34 -0.16 20.35
N LYS A 123 17.77 0.05 21.55
CA LYS A 123 17.52 1.38 22.15
C LYS A 123 16.74 2.31 21.22
N LEU A 124 15.70 1.78 20.59
CA LEU A 124 14.90 2.48 19.58
C LEU A 124 13.61 3.04 20.17
N GLY A 125 13.20 4.19 19.65
CA GLY A 125 11.83 4.70 19.85
C GLY A 125 10.79 3.85 19.10
N PRO A 126 9.48 4.10 19.31
CA PRO A 126 8.41 3.25 18.80
C PRO A 126 8.43 3.03 17.29
N ASN A 127 8.59 4.09 16.49
CA ASN A 127 8.63 4.01 15.03
C ASN A 127 9.88 3.28 14.52
N GLY A 128 11.04 3.52 15.14
CA GLY A 128 12.29 2.84 14.80
C GLY A 128 12.20 1.34 15.05
N ALA A 129 11.57 0.92 16.16
CA ALA A 129 11.37 -0.48 16.45
C ALA A 129 10.38 -1.17 15.49
N ILE A 130 9.33 -0.49 15.03
CA ILE A 130 8.43 -1.03 13.98
C ILE A 130 9.24 -1.27 12.69
N MET A 131 10.05 -0.30 12.28
CA MET A 131 10.88 -0.42 11.07
C MET A 131 11.88 -1.57 11.20
N THR A 132 12.60 -1.66 12.32
CA THR A 132 13.53 -2.76 12.57
C THR A 132 12.82 -4.11 12.61
N ALA A 133 11.62 -4.18 13.18
CA ALA A 133 10.85 -5.43 13.19
C ALA A 133 10.43 -5.86 11.77
N LEU A 134 9.99 -4.93 10.92
CA LEU A 134 9.74 -5.22 9.50
C LEU A 134 11.01 -5.67 8.78
N ASN A 135 12.15 -5.03 9.03
CA ASN A 135 13.43 -5.40 8.40
C ASN A 135 13.86 -6.82 8.80
N LEU A 136 13.71 -7.19 10.08
CA LEU A 136 13.97 -8.55 10.55
C LEU A 136 13.00 -9.55 9.92
N PHE A 137 11.71 -9.21 9.83
CA PHE A 137 10.71 -10.06 9.19
C PHE A 137 10.96 -10.24 7.69
N ALA A 138 11.45 -9.20 6.99
CA ALA A 138 11.78 -9.27 5.58
C ALA A 138 12.78 -10.38 5.25
N THR A 139 13.71 -10.69 6.16
CA THR A 139 14.66 -11.82 6.00
C THR A 139 13.99 -13.19 5.93
N LYS A 140 12.79 -13.32 6.53
CA LYS A 140 11.98 -14.55 6.53
C LYS A 140 10.83 -14.51 5.53
N PHE A 141 10.69 -13.42 4.78
CA PHE A 141 9.56 -13.22 3.88
C PHE A 141 9.48 -14.25 2.76
N GLY A 142 10.64 -14.74 2.28
CA GLY A 142 10.68 -15.84 1.31
C GLY A 142 9.97 -17.11 1.81
N SER A 143 10.09 -17.44 3.09
CA SER A 143 9.37 -18.58 3.69
C SER A 143 7.86 -18.36 3.71
N LEU A 144 7.42 -17.12 3.97
CA LEU A 144 6.00 -16.75 3.89
C LEU A 144 5.47 -16.90 2.46
N LEU A 145 6.19 -16.39 1.46
CA LEU A 145 5.79 -16.52 0.05
C LEU A 145 5.64 -17.99 -0.36
N HIS A 146 6.60 -18.83 0.01
CA HIS A 146 6.54 -20.26 -0.24
C HIS A 146 5.33 -20.91 0.43
N LEU A 147 5.03 -20.56 1.69
CA LEU A 147 3.84 -21.03 2.40
C LEU A 147 2.55 -20.63 1.68
N LEU A 148 2.44 -19.38 1.21
CA LEU A 148 1.29 -18.90 0.45
C LEU A 148 1.15 -19.63 -0.89
N GLN A 149 2.26 -19.91 -1.58
CA GLN A 149 2.27 -20.66 -2.84
C GLN A 149 1.78 -22.10 -2.64
N GLN A 150 2.25 -22.79 -1.61
CA GLN A 150 1.81 -24.15 -1.26
C GLN A 150 0.31 -24.21 -0.95
N ARG A 151 -0.24 -23.13 -0.38
CA ARG A 151 -1.66 -23.04 -0.02
C ARG A 151 -2.54 -22.41 -1.11
N SER A 152 -1.98 -22.04 -2.25
CA SER A 152 -2.67 -21.31 -3.33
C SER A 152 -3.92 -22.02 -3.84
N SER A 153 -3.92 -23.36 -3.93
CA SER A 153 -5.10 -24.16 -4.32
C SER A 153 -6.23 -24.18 -3.28
N SER A 154 -5.87 -23.94 -2.02
CA SER A 154 -6.75 -24.03 -0.86
C SER A 154 -7.20 -22.65 -0.33
N THR A 155 -6.76 -21.57 -0.96
CA THR A 155 -6.97 -20.19 -0.51
C THR A 155 -7.51 -19.37 -1.67
N ASP A 156 -8.56 -18.59 -1.43
CA ASP A 156 -9.16 -17.74 -2.47
C ASP A 156 -8.70 -16.29 -2.31
N VAL A 157 -8.52 -15.83 -1.07
CA VAL A 157 -8.12 -14.45 -0.75
C VAL A 157 -7.08 -14.45 0.38
N VAL A 158 -6.05 -13.63 0.23
CA VAL A 158 -5.09 -13.31 1.29
C VAL A 158 -5.30 -11.87 1.73
N LEU A 159 -5.57 -11.65 3.00
CA LEU A 159 -5.69 -10.31 3.61
C LEU A 159 -4.42 -9.99 4.39
N ILE A 160 -3.81 -8.85 4.10
CA ILE A 160 -2.59 -8.40 4.78
C ILE A 160 -2.89 -7.11 5.54
N ASP A 161 -2.80 -7.18 6.88
CA ASP A 161 -2.88 -6.02 7.75
C ASP A 161 -1.48 -5.41 7.92
N THR A 162 -1.36 -4.09 7.77
CA THR A 162 -0.09 -3.37 7.79
C THR A 162 0.05 -2.47 9.02
N PRO A 163 1.27 -2.10 9.42
CA PRO A 163 1.49 -1.24 10.58
C PRO A 163 0.66 0.05 10.60
N GLY A 164 0.25 0.46 11.81
CA GLY A 164 -0.47 1.71 12.04
C GLY A 164 0.14 2.92 11.32
N GLN A 165 1.46 3.05 11.38
CA GLN A 165 2.23 4.10 10.71
C GLN A 165 2.54 3.72 9.27
N ILE A 166 1.74 4.25 8.34
CA ILE A 166 1.82 3.92 6.92
C ILE A 166 3.22 4.12 6.33
N GLU A 167 3.94 5.17 6.75
CA GLU A 167 5.25 5.52 6.21
C GLU A 167 6.30 4.42 6.45
N VAL A 168 6.19 3.71 7.57
CA VAL A 168 7.10 2.62 7.92
C VAL A 168 6.94 1.44 6.96
N PHE A 169 5.74 1.24 6.41
CA PHE A 169 5.49 0.20 5.42
C PHE A 169 5.75 0.70 3.99
N THR A 170 5.16 1.83 3.59
CA THR A 170 5.22 2.28 2.20
C THR A 170 6.60 2.81 1.82
N TRP A 171 7.26 3.58 2.69
CA TRP A 171 8.55 4.23 2.36
C TRP A 171 9.78 3.40 2.75
N SER A 172 9.62 2.30 3.50
CA SER A 172 10.74 1.43 3.81
C SER A 172 11.13 0.53 2.63
N ALA A 173 12.41 0.17 2.58
CA ALA A 173 12.90 -0.82 1.62
C ALA A 173 12.26 -2.19 1.85
N SER A 174 12.06 -2.58 3.11
CA SER A 174 11.45 -3.87 3.46
C SER A 174 9.98 -3.95 3.05
N GLY A 175 9.17 -2.92 3.28
CA GLY A 175 7.77 -2.94 2.84
C GLY A 175 7.62 -2.87 1.31
N ALA A 176 8.51 -2.13 0.63
CA ALA A 176 8.59 -2.16 -0.84
C ALA A 176 8.92 -3.56 -1.36
N LEU A 177 9.97 -4.20 -0.84
CA LEU A 177 10.37 -5.56 -1.21
C LEU A 177 9.25 -6.58 -0.98
N MET A 178 8.58 -6.51 0.17
CA MET A 178 7.47 -7.41 0.49
C MET A 178 6.30 -7.22 -0.48
N THR A 179 5.95 -5.96 -0.79
CA THR A 179 4.85 -5.63 -1.71
C THR A 179 5.18 -6.08 -3.14
N GLU A 180 6.39 -5.82 -3.61
CA GLU A 180 6.86 -6.24 -4.93
C GLU A 180 6.88 -7.75 -5.06
N ALA A 181 7.42 -8.47 -4.07
CA ALA A 181 7.50 -9.92 -4.12
C ALA A 181 6.11 -10.60 -4.07
N LEU A 182 5.12 -9.99 -3.41
CA LEU A 182 3.72 -10.43 -3.50
C LEU A 182 3.15 -10.17 -4.89
N ALA A 183 3.36 -8.98 -5.44
CA ALA A 183 2.85 -8.59 -6.75
C ALA A 183 3.44 -9.40 -7.91
N THR A 184 4.70 -9.84 -7.81
CA THR A 184 5.31 -10.73 -8.80
C THR A 184 4.82 -12.17 -8.71
N THR A 185 4.25 -12.58 -7.57
CA THR A 185 3.83 -13.97 -7.32
C THR A 185 2.32 -14.17 -7.45
N PHE A 186 1.51 -13.20 -7.01
CA PHE A 186 0.07 -13.30 -6.89
C PHE A 186 -0.64 -12.06 -7.46
N PRO A 187 -1.89 -12.18 -7.93
CA PRO A 187 -2.71 -11.01 -8.22
C PRO A 187 -2.88 -10.18 -6.95
N THR A 188 -2.26 -9.00 -6.91
CA THR A 188 -2.16 -8.17 -5.70
C THR A 188 -2.80 -6.81 -5.92
N ALA A 189 -3.59 -6.33 -4.96
CA ALA A 189 -4.19 -5.00 -4.96
C ALA A 189 -3.98 -4.31 -3.60
N LEU A 190 -3.92 -2.97 -3.65
CA LEU A 190 -3.85 -2.11 -2.46
C LEU A 190 -5.25 -1.64 -2.09
N VAL A 191 -5.61 -1.81 -0.82
CA VAL A 191 -6.82 -1.24 -0.23
C VAL A 191 -6.39 -0.11 0.69
N TYR A 192 -6.69 1.13 0.32
CA TYR A 192 -6.32 2.32 1.09
C TYR A 192 -7.49 2.79 1.95
N ALA A 193 -7.38 2.58 3.26
CA ALA A 193 -8.39 2.97 4.24
C ALA A 193 -8.34 4.47 4.54
N VAL A 194 -9.42 5.16 4.19
CA VAL A 194 -9.69 6.58 4.39
C VAL A 194 -10.66 6.72 5.56
N ASP A 195 -10.35 7.57 6.54
CA ASP A 195 -11.25 7.82 7.68
C ASP A 195 -12.32 8.86 7.29
N ALA A 196 -13.58 8.43 7.11
CA ALA A 196 -14.66 9.34 6.71
C ALA A 196 -14.89 10.47 7.71
N CYS A 197 -14.77 10.20 9.01
CA CYS A 197 -15.00 11.19 10.07
C CYS A 197 -13.99 12.35 10.01
N ARG A 198 -12.75 12.07 9.57
CA ARG A 198 -11.68 13.07 9.47
C ARG A 198 -11.67 13.79 8.12
N SER A 199 -12.22 13.17 7.09
CA SER A 199 -12.27 13.70 5.72
C SER A 199 -13.26 14.86 5.52
N LYS A 200 -14.02 15.27 6.54
CA LYS A 200 -14.91 16.45 6.49
C LYS A 200 -14.17 17.77 6.27
N SER A 201 -12.90 17.83 6.63
CA SER A 201 -12.07 19.02 6.40
C SER A 201 -11.48 18.92 4.99
N PRO A 202 -11.71 19.90 4.10
CA PRO A 202 -11.26 19.83 2.71
C PRO A 202 -9.73 19.72 2.63
N ASN A 203 -9.02 20.44 3.50
CA ASN A 203 -7.55 20.33 3.62
C ASN A 203 -7.11 18.94 4.09
N THR A 204 -7.85 18.32 5.02
CA THR A 204 -7.53 16.96 5.50
C THR A 204 -7.75 15.91 4.42
N LEU A 205 -8.87 16.01 3.68
CA LEU A 205 -9.11 15.15 2.53
C LEU A 205 -8.01 15.34 1.47
N LEU A 206 -7.68 16.59 1.14
CA LEU A 206 -6.65 16.90 0.15
C LEU A 206 -5.31 16.26 0.51
N SER A 207 -4.81 16.49 1.73
CA SER A 207 -3.55 15.89 2.18
C SER A 207 -3.60 14.37 2.13
N ASN A 208 -4.69 13.75 2.60
CA ASN A 208 -4.84 12.30 2.60
C ASN A 208 -4.87 11.72 1.17
N MET A 209 -5.49 12.41 0.22
CA MET A 209 -5.55 11.98 -1.18
C MET A 209 -4.22 12.19 -1.92
N VAL A 210 -3.45 13.23 -1.59
CA VAL A 210 -2.06 13.35 -2.05
C VAL A 210 -1.22 12.17 -1.56
N HIS A 211 -1.37 11.78 -0.29
CA HIS A 211 -0.70 10.60 0.24
C HIS A 211 -1.15 9.32 -0.47
N ALA A 212 -2.45 9.12 -0.68
CA ALA A 212 -3.01 7.97 -1.41
C ALA A 212 -2.44 7.89 -2.85
N CYS A 213 -2.41 9.03 -3.55
CA CYS A 213 -1.83 9.15 -4.88
C CYS A 213 -0.34 8.78 -4.88
N SER A 214 0.44 9.25 -3.88
CA SER A 214 1.84 8.88 -3.73
C SER A 214 2.05 7.37 -3.54
N VAL A 215 1.19 6.71 -2.75
CA VAL A 215 1.21 5.25 -2.55
C VAL A 215 0.91 4.51 -3.86
N LEU A 216 -0.11 4.94 -4.61
CA LEU A 216 -0.42 4.38 -5.93
C LEU A 216 0.80 4.47 -6.87
N TYR A 217 1.40 5.65 -7.01
CA TYR A 217 2.53 5.85 -7.92
C TYR A 217 3.78 5.07 -7.52
N ARG A 218 4.00 4.88 -6.21
CA ARG A 218 5.15 4.13 -5.69
C ARG A 218 5.04 2.65 -5.98
N HIS A 219 3.89 2.04 -5.68
CA HIS A 219 3.72 0.59 -5.80
C HIS A 219 3.18 0.14 -7.16
N LYS A 220 2.49 1.02 -7.91
CA LYS A 220 1.94 0.75 -9.24
C LYS A 220 1.03 -0.49 -9.29
N LEU A 221 0.26 -0.70 -8.22
CA LEU A 221 -0.70 -1.79 -8.10
C LEU A 221 -2.13 -1.30 -8.31
N PRO A 222 -3.08 -2.19 -8.69
CA PRO A 222 -4.50 -1.90 -8.60
C PRO A 222 -4.84 -1.32 -7.22
N PHE A 223 -5.58 -0.22 -7.20
CA PHE A 223 -5.76 0.60 -6.01
C PHE A 223 -7.24 0.88 -5.76
N LEU A 224 -7.68 0.58 -4.55
CA LEU A 224 -9.05 0.75 -4.07
C LEU A 224 -9.04 1.69 -2.86
N ALA A 225 -9.70 2.84 -2.97
CA ALA A 225 -9.93 3.72 -1.84
C ALA A 225 -11.17 3.25 -1.05
N ALA A 226 -10.99 2.93 0.23
CA ALA A 226 -12.06 2.50 1.12
C ALA A 226 -12.34 3.56 2.19
N PHE A 227 -13.43 4.31 2.04
CA PHE A 227 -13.95 5.19 3.08
C PHE A 227 -14.54 4.34 4.21
N THR A 228 -13.83 4.33 5.34
CA THR A 228 -14.19 3.59 6.55
C THR A 228 -15.03 4.44 7.50
N LYS A 229 -15.68 3.79 8.47
CA LYS A 229 -16.48 4.41 9.54
C LYS A 229 -17.70 5.18 9.04
N VAL A 230 -18.32 4.69 7.96
CA VAL A 230 -19.51 5.32 7.38
C VAL A 230 -20.76 5.20 8.26
N ASP A 231 -20.71 4.35 9.27
CA ASP A 231 -21.71 4.28 10.35
C ASP A 231 -21.67 5.50 11.28
N ALA A 232 -20.50 6.12 11.43
CA ALA A 232 -20.34 7.30 12.27
C ALA A 232 -20.53 8.60 11.49
N GLU A 233 -20.16 8.61 10.20
CA GLU A 233 -20.29 9.78 9.34
C GLU A 233 -20.57 9.41 7.88
N ASP A 234 -21.53 10.07 7.24
CA ASP A 234 -21.77 9.90 5.80
C ASP A 234 -20.65 10.58 4.96
N PRO A 235 -19.91 9.83 4.13
CA PRO A 235 -18.85 10.38 3.28
C PRO A 235 -19.36 11.12 2.03
N ALA A 236 -20.67 11.40 1.91
CA ALA A 236 -21.25 12.09 0.74
C ALA A 236 -20.51 13.38 0.35
N LEU A 237 -20.17 14.25 1.32
CA LEU A 237 -19.48 15.51 1.05
C LEU A 237 -18.02 15.31 0.56
N PRO A 238 -17.16 14.50 1.24
CA PRO A 238 -15.86 14.12 0.70
C PRO A 238 -15.90 13.50 -0.70
N LEU A 239 -16.89 12.64 -0.96
CA LEU A 239 -17.08 12.01 -2.27
C LEU A 239 -17.48 13.04 -3.33
N GLN A 240 -18.34 14.00 -2.98
CA GLN A 240 -18.70 15.11 -3.87
C GLN A 240 -17.44 15.89 -4.26
N TRP A 241 -16.55 16.20 -3.32
CA TRP A 241 -15.29 16.90 -3.61
C TRP A 241 -14.33 16.12 -4.52
N MET A 242 -14.35 14.80 -4.47
CA MET A 242 -13.56 13.98 -5.40
C MET A 242 -14.14 13.97 -6.81
N MET A 243 -15.46 14.16 -6.95
CA MET A 243 -16.17 14.10 -8.23
C MET A 243 -16.34 15.47 -8.90
N ASP A 244 -16.48 16.52 -8.08
CA ASP A 244 -16.71 17.89 -8.49
C ASP A 244 -15.59 18.79 -7.96
N TYR A 245 -14.67 19.12 -8.88
CA TYR A 245 -13.54 19.99 -8.60
C TYR A 245 -13.99 21.41 -8.21
N ASP A 246 -15.07 21.93 -8.80
CA ASP A 246 -15.53 23.29 -8.53
C ASP A 246 -16.04 23.38 -7.09
N ALA A 247 -16.85 22.41 -6.66
CA ALA A 247 -17.31 22.29 -5.28
C ALA A 247 -16.13 22.13 -4.29
N PHE A 248 -15.10 21.37 -4.66
CA PHE A 248 -13.93 21.21 -3.79
C PHE A 248 -13.09 22.49 -3.70
N GLN A 249 -12.92 23.20 -4.81
CA GLN A 249 -12.24 24.49 -4.86
C GLN A 249 -12.94 25.52 -3.98
N GLU A 250 -14.27 25.61 -4.05
CA GLU A 250 -15.06 26.51 -3.19
C GLU A 250 -14.87 26.17 -1.71
N ALA A 251 -14.91 24.88 -1.35
CA ALA A 251 -14.68 24.43 0.01
C ALA A 251 -13.27 24.77 0.51
N LEU A 252 -12.24 24.66 -0.35
CA LEU A 252 -10.86 25.03 -0.02
C LEU A 252 -10.68 26.55 0.13
N LEU A 253 -11.43 27.36 -0.60
CA LEU A 253 -11.43 28.82 -0.50
C LEU A 253 -12.12 29.34 0.75
N ALA A 254 -13.14 28.63 1.22
CA ALA A 254 -13.87 28.98 2.44
C ALA A 254 -13.06 28.72 3.73
N ASP A 255 -12.01 27.90 3.68
CA ASP A 255 -11.09 27.69 4.79
C ASP A 255 -9.99 28.77 4.72
N ASP A 256 -10.12 29.85 5.51
CA ASP A 256 -9.32 31.10 5.55
C ASP A 256 -7.79 30.93 5.76
N ARG A 257 -7.26 29.72 5.65
CA ARG A 257 -5.84 29.42 5.79
C ARG A 257 -5.11 29.71 4.48
N TYR A 258 -3.88 30.25 4.59
CA TYR A 258 -2.94 30.63 3.51
C TYR A 258 -2.70 29.57 2.41
N MET A 259 -3.21 28.36 2.56
CA MET A 259 -3.10 27.25 1.62
C MET A 259 -4.09 27.30 0.45
N GLY A 260 -4.97 28.31 0.33
CA GLY A 260 -6.00 28.33 -0.72
C GLY A 260 -5.47 28.24 -2.16
N SER A 261 -4.33 28.87 -2.50
CA SER A 261 -3.78 28.79 -3.87
C SER A 261 -3.10 27.44 -4.15
N LEU A 262 -2.27 26.95 -3.24
CA LEU A 262 -1.61 25.66 -3.35
C LEU A 262 -2.65 24.52 -3.33
N GLY A 263 -3.62 24.60 -2.42
CA GLY A 263 -4.68 23.62 -2.27
C GLY A 263 -5.48 23.42 -3.56
N ARG A 264 -5.84 24.51 -4.24
CA ARG A 264 -6.52 24.44 -5.56
C ARG A 264 -5.66 23.76 -6.62
N SER A 265 -4.39 24.17 -6.76
CA SER A 265 -3.47 23.57 -7.74
C SER A 265 -3.27 22.07 -7.48
N THR A 266 -3.17 21.67 -6.22
CA THR A 266 -3.07 20.26 -5.82
C THR A 266 -4.37 19.50 -6.08
N ALA A 267 -5.53 20.08 -5.76
CA ALA A 267 -6.83 19.47 -6.03
C ALA A 267 -7.04 19.22 -7.53
N LEU A 268 -6.65 20.18 -8.38
CA LEU A 268 -6.72 20.05 -9.83
C LEU A 268 -5.82 18.91 -10.34
N ALA A 269 -4.62 18.78 -9.78
CA ALA A 269 -3.71 17.68 -10.12
C ALA A 269 -4.27 16.30 -9.71
N LEU A 270 -5.09 16.23 -8.67
CA LEU A 270 -5.73 14.99 -8.20
C LEU A 270 -6.96 14.58 -9.01
N CYS A 271 -7.54 15.45 -9.84
CA CYS A 271 -8.69 15.08 -10.67
C CYS A 271 -8.40 13.84 -11.54
N GLY A 272 -7.23 13.80 -12.17
CA GLY A 272 -6.81 12.64 -12.97
C GLY A 272 -6.62 11.37 -12.13
N PHE A 273 -6.21 11.51 -10.85
CA PHE A 273 -6.12 10.39 -9.92
C PHE A 273 -7.52 9.86 -9.57
N TYR A 274 -8.48 10.73 -9.27
CA TYR A 274 -9.85 10.35 -8.92
C TYR A 274 -10.57 9.61 -10.06
N GLU A 275 -10.28 9.93 -11.32
CA GLU A 275 -10.83 9.21 -12.48
C GLU A 275 -10.30 7.77 -12.61
N THR A 276 -9.15 7.46 -12.01
CA THR A 276 -8.50 6.14 -12.14
C THR A 276 -8.81 5.19 -11.00
N ILE A 277 -9.12 5.71 -9.81
CA ILE A 277 -9.29 4.88 -8.61
C ILE A 277 -10.74 4.41 -8.45
N GLU A 278 -10.89 3.17 -7.99
CA GLU A 278 -12.18 2.68 -7.51
C GLU A 278 -12.36 3.10 -6.05
N THR A 279 -13.58 3.52 -5.69
CA THR A 279 -13.89 4.00 -4.34
C THR A 279 -15.09 3.24 -3.76
N ILE A 280 -14.95 2.75 -2.54
CA ILE A 280 -16.01 2.10 -1.77
C ILE A 280 -16.19 2.77 -0.41
N CYS A 281 -17.39 2.66 0.11
CA CYS A 281 -17.78 3.12 1.44
C CYS A 281 -18.10 1.91 2.30
N VAL A 282 -17.46 1.79 3.46
CA VAL A 282 -17.52 0.60 4.30
C VAL A 282 -17.71 0.98 5.75
N SER A 283 -18.67 0.33 6.40
CA SER A 283 -18.72 0.27 7.86
C SER A 283 -18.19 -1.08 8.30
N SER A 284 -17.05 -1.08 8.99
CA SER A 284 -16.48 -2.30 9.54
C SER A 284 -17.24 -2.83 10.76
N VAL A 285 -18.16 -2.03 11.32
CA VAL A 285 -19.00 -2.40 12.48
C VAL A 285 -20.28 -3.06 12.01
N THR A 286 -20.98 -2.45 11.04
CA THR A 286 -22.26 -2.96 10.52
C THR A 286 -22.10 -3.92 9.33
N LEU A 287 -20.86 -4.07 8.82
CA LEU A 287 -20.52 -4.83 7.61
C LEU A 287 -21.22 -4.31 6.33
N GLN A 288 -21.75 -3.09 6.36
CA GLN A 288 -22.34 -2.45 5.18
C GLN A 288 -21.25 -1.98 4.23
N VAL A 289 -21.45 -2.28 2.94
CA VAL A 289 -20.59 -1.83 1.85
C VAL A 289 -21.46 -1.14 0.80
N ARG A 290 -21.12 0.11 0.48
CA ARG A 290 -21.74 0.88 -0.61
C ARG A 290 -20.68 1.13 -1.68
N HIS A 291 -20.99 0.73 -2.91
CA HIS A 291 -20.12 0.99 -4.05
C HIS A 291 -20.38 2.40 -4.59
N VAL A 292 -19.32 3.17 -4.85
CA VAL A 292 -19.46 4.48 -5.50
C VAL A 292 -19.26 4.27 -6.99
N THR A 293 -20.34 4.40 -7.76
CA THR A 293 -20.28 4.27 -9.22
C THR A 293 -20.23 5.67 -9.82
N TYR A 294 -19.20 5.95 -10.62
CA TYR A 294 -19.07 7.19 -11.34
C TYR A 294 -19.80 7.09 -12.69
N SER A 295 -20.90 7.82 -12.85
CA SER A 295 -21.54 8.03 -14.15
C SER A 295 -21.35 9.48 -14.58
N ARG A 296 -20.42 9.72 -15.50
CA ARG A 296 -20.33 11.02 -16.17
C ARG A 296 -21.27 10.97 -17.37
N GLU A 297 -22.40 11.67 -17.31
CA GLU A 297 -23.17 11.95 -18.52
C GLU A 297 -22.28 12.77 -19.46
N ARG A 298 -21.93 12.21 -20.64
CA ARG A 298 -21.34 13.00 -21.72
C ARG A 298 -22.44 13.89 -22.27
N GLY A 299 -22.59 15.09 -21.71
CA GLY A 299 -23.42 16.13 -22.31
C GLY A 299 -22.81 16.56 -23.65
N GLU A 300 -23.39 16.11 -24.76
CA GLU A 300 -23.21 16.75 -26.06
C GLU A 300 -23.89 18.12 -26.02
N GLY A 301 -23.08 19.19 -25.97
CA GLY A 301 -23.53 20.54 -26.31
C GLY A 301 -23.67 21.53 -25.16
N ARG A 302 -22.80 22.55 -25.22
CA ARG A 302 -22.86 23.90 -24.58
C ARG A 302 -22.55 24.01 -23.08
N GLN A 303 -21.35 24.58 -22.85
CA GLN A 303 -20.86 25.34 -21.69
C GLN A 303 -20.86 24.66 -20.30
N GLY A 304 -19.65 24.21 -19.91
CA GLY A 304 -19.25 23.90 -18.52
C GLY A 304 -19.45 22.45 -18.09
N PRO A 305 -18.51 21.84 -17.34
CA PRO A 305 -18.68 20.49 -16.82
C PRO A 305 -19.63 20.50 -15.62
N ARG A 306 -20.94 20.58 -15.85
CA ARG A 306 -21.91 20.26 -14.79
C ARG A 306 -22.06 18.74 -14.73
N GLY A 307 -21.18 18.09 -13.98
CA GLY A 307 -21.34 16.69 -13.61
C GLY A 307 -22.28 16.58 -12.42
N GLY A 308 -23.55 16.30 -12.65
CA GLY A 308 -24.46 15.92 -11.57
C GLY A 308 -24.14 14.50 -11.09
N ALA A 309 -23.84 14.35 -9.81
CA ALA A 309 -23.72 13.04 -9.19
C ALA A 309 -25.13 12.47 -8.97
N LEU A 310 -25.45 11.35 -9.62
CA LEU A 310 -26.45 10.44 -9.08
C LEU A 310 -25.75 9.63 -7.99
N LEU A 311 -25.82 10.10 -6.75
CA LEU A 311 -25.84 9.20 -5.60
C LEU A 311 -27.13 8.40 -5.76
N SER A 312 -27.04 7.21 -6.35
CA SER A 312 -28.20 6.33 -6.40
C SER A 312 -28.50 5.87 -4.97
N ASP A 313 -29.44 6.54 -4.32
CA ASP A 313 -30.13 6.04 -3.12
C ASP A 313 -30.92 4.76 -3.43
N ASN A 314 -31.05 4.40 -4.71
CA ASN A 314 -31.60 3.13 -5.17
C ASN A 314 -30.49 2.08 -5.36
N CYS A 315 -29.94 1.59 -4.25
CA CYS A 315 -29.73 0.14 -4.16
C CYS A 315 -30.85 -0.38 -3.27
N GLU A 316 -31.95 -0.79 -3.90
CA GLU A 316 -32.94 -1.63 -3.25
C GLU A 316 -32.20 -2.75 -2.51
N CYS A 317 -32.50 -2.91 -1.21
CA CYS A 317 -32.34 -4.20 -0.55
C CYS A 317 -33.27 -5.20 -1.23
N SER A 318 -32.96 -5.62 -2.46
CA SER A 318 -33.71 -6.65 -3.17
C SER A 318 -33.21 -8.01 -2.68
N SER A 319 -34.12 -8.71 -2.00
CA SER A 319 -33.97 -10.07 -1.49
C SER A 319 -33.95 -11.13 -2.60
N SER A 320 -33.24 -10.88 -3.70
CA SER A 320 -33.13 -11.79 -4.83
C SER A 320 -31.66 -12.03 -5.17
N SER A 321 -31.29 -13.30 -5.12
CA SER A 321 -29.98 -13.86 -5.42
C SER A 321 -29.31 -13.22 -6.65
N ASN A 322 -28.37 -12.29 -6.43
CA ASN A 322 -27.24 -11.99 -7.35
C ASN A 322 -26.39 -10.79 -6.85
N TYR A 323 -25.61 -10.95 -5.77
CA TYR A 323 -24.48 -10.07 -5.44
C TYR A 323 -23.38 -10.88 -4.70
N PRO A 324 -22.06 -10.60 -4.87
CA PRO A 324 -21.46 -9.37 -5.40
C PRO A 324 -20.49 -9.55 -6.59
N THR A 325 -20.55 -8.59 -7.52
CA THR A 325 -19.62 -8.35 -8.64
C THR A 325 -18.40 -7.46 -8.27
N ALA A 326 -18.33 -6.94 -7.04
CA ALA A 326 -17.30 -6.00 -6.58
C ALA A 326 -15.87 -6.58 -6.69
N TRP A 327 -15.65 -7.81 -6.23
CA TRP A 327 -14.34 -8.46 -6.30
C TRP A 327 -13.99 -9.00 -7.68
N ARG A 328 -15.01 -9.27 -8.52
CA ARG A 328 -14.81 -9.67 -9.91
C ARG A 328 -14.33 -8.52 -10.80
N GLY A 329 -14.66 -7.26 -10.48
CA GLY A 329 -14.16 -6.08 -11.21
C GLY A 329 -12.65 -5.90 -11.07
N VAL A 330 -12.17 -5.94 -9.82
CA VAL A 330 -10.73 -5.94 -9.48
C VAL A 330 -10.04 -7.15 -10.09
N GLN A 331 -10.61 -8.36 -9.95
CA GLN A 331 -10.02 -9.58 -10.50
C GLN A 331 -10.00 -9.60 -12.05
N ARG A 332 -11.07 -9.14 -12.72
CA ARG A 332 -11.13 -9.09 -14.21
C ARG A 332 -10.14 -8.08 -14.78
N ARG A 333 -9.96 -6.91 -14.15
CA ARG A 333 -8.96 -5.93 -14.60
C ARG A 333 -7.54 -6.38 -14.32
N THR A 334 -7.28 -6.99 -13.16
CA THR A 334 -5.95 -7.51 -12.82
C THR A 334 -5.52 -8.68 -13.71
N VAL A 335 -6.45 -9.56 -14.11
CA VAL A 335 -6.17 -10.71 -15.00
C VAL A 335 -6.14 -10.33 -16.49
N ALA A 336 -6.90 -9.32 -16.93
CA ALA A 336 -6.93 -8.89 -18.33
C ALA A 336 -5.68 -8.09 -18.75
N THR A 337 -5.00 -7.43 -17.81
CA THR A 337 -3.77 -6.67 -18.07
C THR A 337 -2.59 -7.30 -17.35
N GLY A 338 -2.06 -8.40 -17.88
CA GLY A 338 -0.70 -8.91 -17.55
C GLY A 338 0.44 -7.94 -17.94
N THR A 339 0.11 -6.67 -18.11
CA THR A 339 1.00 -5.55 -18.38
C THR A 339 0.15 -4.30 -18.14
N PHE A 340 0.23 -3.70 -16.95
CA PHE A 340 0.02 -2.25 -16.86
C PHE A 340 1.26 -1.58 -17.46
N ALA A 341 1.45 -1.78 -18.77
CA ALA A 341 2.20 -0.82 -19.55
C ALA A 341 1.37 0.46 -19.47
N CYS A 342 1.88 1.44 -18.73
CA CYS A 342 1.41 2.80 -18.72
C CYS A 342 1.38 3.30 -20.18
N ARG A 343 0.29 3.05 -20.90
CA ARG A 343 0.05 3.58 -22.24
C ARG A 343 -0.55 4.97 -22.14
N HIS A 344 0.10 5.84 -21.38
CA HIS A 344 0.00 7.28 -21.58
C HIS A 344 1.41 7.79 -21.78
N THR A 345 1.91 7.61 -23.01
CA THR A 345 2.85 8.54 -23.62
C THR A 345 2.21 9.93 -23.55
N PHE A 346 2.57 10.71 -22.53
CA PHE A 346 2.56 12.16 -22.68
C PHE A 346 3.58 12.46 -23.77
N ARG A 347 3.10 12.84 -24.96
CA ARG A 347 3.94 13.61 -25.88
C ARG A 347 4.28 14.90 -25.15
N ALA A 348 5.58 15.08 -24.92
CA ALA A 348 6.15 16.36 -24.50
C ALA A 348 5.82 17.46 -25.51
#